data_AF-A0A3Q3LKN0-F1
#
_entry.id   AF-A0A3Q3LKN0-F1
#
_cell.length_a   1.000
_cell.length_b   1.000
_cell.length_c   1.000
_cell.angle_alpha   90.00
_cell.angle_beta   90.00
_cell.angle_gamma   90.00
#
_symmetry.space_group_name_H-M   'P 1'
#
loop_
_entity.id
_entity.type
_entity.pdbx_description
1 polymer ?
#
loop_
_entity_poly.entity_id
_entity_poly.type
_entity_poly.pdbx_seq_one_letter_code
_entity_poly.pdbx_strand_id
1 'polypeptide(L)'
;MSMEDPFFVVKGEVQKAVNAAQSLHHRWRELLQEGGVASKEEMDWTTNELRNSLRSIDKRIVESNPKKFNLDTAELLKRKAFITSTRQTVKVNVIYNFSVNDLGPMWQPGPDKYSRLDRQLQNANSQFIEEQQVQQQLIAEQQDEQLELVSGSIGVLKNMSERIGMELDEQAVMLDDFSHEMDNTQSRLDNVMKKLAKVSHMTSDRRQWCAIGVLLAILLVIVLLFFIL
;
A
#
# COMPACT_ATOMS: atom_id res chain seq x y z
N MET A 1 10.29 -10.67 -8.22
CA MET A 1 8.88 -10.26 -8.47
C MET A 1 8.77 -8.81 -8.04
N SER A 2 8.48 -7.88 -8.94
CA SER A 2 8.29 -6.47 -8.56
C SER A 2 7.02 -6.37 -7.73
N MET A 3 7.13 -5.92 -6.48
CA MET A 3 5.96 -5.54 -5.69
C MET A 3 5.14 -4.56 -6.51
N GLU A 4 3.93 -4.97 -6.91
CA GLU A 4 2.95 -4.11 -7.57
C GLU A 4 2.80 -2.87 -6.69
N ASP A 5 3.09 -1.69 -7.25
CA ASP A 5 3.15 -0.46 -6.47
C ASP A 5 1.77 -0.24 -5.79
N PRO A 6 1.69 -0.29 -4.43
CA PRO A 6 0.45 -0.18 -3.68
C PRO A 6 -0.30 1.13 -3.97
N PHE A 7 0.39 2.07 -4.59
CA PHE A 7 -0.10 3.32 -5.13
C PHE A 7 -1.26 3.20 -6.14
N PHE A 8 -1.16 2.30 -7.11
CA PHE A 8 -2.19 2.15 -8.15
C PHE A 8 -3.46 1.52 -7.59
N VAL A 9 -3.31 0.67 -6.57
CA VAL A 9 -4.41 0.00 -5.87
C VAL A 9 -5.29 1.03 -5.17
N VAL A 10 -4.70 1.95 -4.39
CA VAL A 10 -5.45 3.00 -3.69
C VAL A 10 -6.17 3.93 -4.67
N LYS A 11 -5.50 4.35 -5.76
CA LYS A 11 -6.11 5.17 -6.81
C LYS A 11 -7.30 4.45 -7.46
N GLY A 12 -7.13 3.17 -7.80
CA GLY A 12 -8.18 2.32 -8.38
C GLY A 12 -9.37 2.16 -7.45
N GLU A 13 -9.12 1.94 -6.16
CA GLU A 13 -10.17 1.83 -5.15
C GLU A 13 -10.92 3.15 -4.90
N VAL A 14 -10.23 4.31 -4.91
CA VAL A 14 -10.92 5.61 -4.81
C VAL A 14 -11.79 5.83 -6.03
N GLN A 15 -11.29 5.51 -7.23
CA GLN A 15 -12.09 5.61 -8.45
C GLN A 15 -13.30 4.67 -8.41
N LYS A 16 -13.11 3.43 -7.97
CA LYS A 16 -14.20 2.44 -7.81
C LYS A 16 -15.27 2.94 -6.84
N ALA A 17 -14.87 3.50 -5.70
CA ALA A 17 -15.79 4.08 -4.72
C ALA A 17 -16.58 5.28 -5.29
N VAL A 18 -15.90 6.17 -6.04
CA VAL A 18 -16.56 7.30 -6.71
C VAL A 18 -17.57 6.83 -7.76
N ASN A 19 -17.22 5.84 -8.59
CA ASN A 19 -18.13 5.28 -9.58
C ASN A 19 -19.37 4.64 -8.92
N ALA A 20 -19.17 3.91 -7.81
CA ALA A 20 -20.26 3.35 -7.03
C ALA A 20 -21.18 4.44 -6.46
N ALA A 21 -20.61 5.49 -5.87
CA ALA A 21 -21.38 6.63 -5.36
C ALA A 21 -22.15 7.37 -6.47
N GLN A 22 -21.57 7.46 -7.68
CA GLN A 22 -22.26 8.04 -8.84
C GLN A 22 -23.46 7.19 -9.27
N SER A 23 -23.32 5.86 -9.28
CA SER A 23 -24.43 4.95 -9.59
C SER A 23 -25.56 5.02 -8.54
N LEU A 24 -25.20 5.05 -7.25
CA LEU A 24 -26.15 5.26 -6.15
C LEU A 24 -26.85 6.60 -6.25
N HIS A 25 -26.13 7.67 -6.59
CA HIS A 25 -26.73 8.98 -6.81
C HIS A 25 -27.67 9.01 -8.03
N HIS A 26 -27.38 8.25 -9.08
CA HIS A 26 -28.29 8.12 -10.21
C HIS A 26 -29.58 7.43 -9.80
N ARG A 27 -29.48 6.27 -9.13
CA ARG A 27 -30.63 5.53 -8.60
C ARG A 27 -31.45 6.39 -7.63
N TRP A 28 -30.78 7.08 -6.71
CA TRP A 28 -31.43 8.01 -5.78
C TRP A 28 -32.23 9.11 -6.49
N ARG A 29 -31.69 9.66 -7.59
CA ARG A 29 -32.41 10.66 -8.40
C ARG A 29 -33.61 10.06 -9.14
N GLU A 30 -33.53 8.82 -9.60
CA GLU A 30 -34.67 8.11 -10.20
C GLU A 30 -35.79 7.91 -9.17
N LEU A 31 -35.46 7.42 -7.98
CA LEU A 31 -36.42 7.22 -6.89
C LEU A 31 -37.14 8.51 -6.48
N LEU A 32 -36.47 9.66 -6.61
CA LEU A 32 -37.07 10.97 -6.37
C LEU A 32 -38.02 11.42 -7.48
N GLN A 33 -37.77 11.02 -8.72
CA GLN A 33 -38.64 11.30 -9.87
C GLN A 33 -39.83 10.34 -9.92
N GLU A 34 -39.66 9.11 -9.43
CA GLU A 34 -40.71 8.09 -9.31
C GLU A 34 -41.78 8.41 -8.26
N GLY A 35 -41.64 9.53 -7.53
CA GLY A 35 -42.76 10.32 -7.01
C GLY A 35 -43.81 9.57 -6.17
N GLY A 36 -43.40 8.53 -5.42
CA GLY A 36 -44.28 7.81 -4.48
C GLY A 36 -44.57 6.34 -4.78
N VAL A 37 -44.00 5.75 -5.83
CA VAL A 37 -44.09 4.29 -6.07
C VAL A 37 -42.92 3.52 -5.43
N ALA A 38 -41.77 4.18 -5.29
CA ALA A 38 -40.62 3.62 -4.58
C ALA A 38 -40.95 3.37 -3.10
N SER A 39 -40.62 2.18 -2.59
CA SER A 39 -40.80 1.88 -1.16
C SER A 39 -40.02 2.91 -0.34
N LYS A 40 -40.66 3.47 0.69
CA LYS A 40 -40.01 4.38 1.65
C LYS A 40 -38.71 3.78 2.20
N GLU A 41 -38.70 2.46 2.37
CA GLU A 41 -37.53 1.68 2.78
C GLU A 41 -36.40 1.72 1.75
N GLU A 42 -36.70 1.67 0.45
CA GLU A 42 -35.71 1.74 -0.63
C GLU A 42 -35.11 3.15 -0.74
N MET A 43 -35.94 4.18 -0.54
CA MET A 43 -35.49 5.57 -0.47
C MET A 43 -34.56 5.80 0.72
N ASP A 44 -34.95 5.32 1.90
CA ASP A 44 -34.17 5.48 3.14
C ASP A 44 -32.85 4.70 3.06
N TRP A 45 -32.89 3.46 2.55
CA TRP A 45 -31.70 2.64 2.33
C TRP A 45 -30.73 3.31 1.35
N THR A 46 -31.21 3.74 0.17
CA THR A 46 -30.37 4.38 -0.86
C THR A 46 -29.76 5.68 -0.35
N THR A 47 -30.53 6.44 0.44
CA THR A 47 -30.07 7.70 1.07
C THR A 47 -28.97 7.46 2.10
N ASN A 48 -29.13 6.43 2.95
CA ASN A 48 -28.13 6.07 3.95
C ASN A 48 -26.84 5.56 3.29
N GLU A 49 -26.97 4.68 2.30
CA GLU A 49 -25.84 4.09 1.58
C GLU A 49 -25.04 5.15 0.82
N LEU A 50 -25.72 6.11 0.18
CA LEU A 50 -25.09 7.24 -0.49
C LEU A 50 -24.33 8.13 0.52
N ARG A 51 -24.89 8.39 1.71
CA ARG A 51 -24.19 9.16 2.76
C ARG A 51 -22.92 8.45 3.24
N ASN A 52 -22.99 7.13 3.47
CA ASN A 52 -21.85 6.34 3.91
C ASN A 52 -20.76 6.30 2.84
N SER A 53 -21.14 6.06 1.58
CA SER A 53 -20.24 6.10 0.43
C SER A 53 -19.50 7.45 0.31
N LEU A 54 -20.22 8.57 0.41
CA LEU A 54 -19.62 9.91 0.35
C LEU A 54 -18.66 10.16 1.53
N ARG A 55 -19.00 9.70 2.74
CA ARG A 55 -18.14 9.84 3.92
C ARG A 55 -16.85 9.04 3.82
N SER A 56 -16.93 7.83 3.26
CA SER A 56 -15.78 6.97 3.00
C SER A 56 -14.83 7.61 1.98
N ILE A 57 -15.38 8.16 0.88
CA ILE A 57 -14.58 8.83 -0.16
C ILE A 57 -13.88 10.08 0.40
N ASP A 58 -14.58 10.91 1.18
CA ASP A 58 -14.01 12.14 1.75
C ASP A 58 -12.83 11.84 2.70
N LYS A 59 -12.99 10.86 3.60
CA LYS A 59 -11.89 10.37 4.45
C LYS A 59 -10.69 9.92 3.63
N ARG A 60 -10.93 9.11 2.60
CA ARG A 60 -9.85 8.58 1.75
C ARG A 60 -9.15 9.68 0.95
N ILE A 61 -9.86 10.73 0.52
CA ILE A 61 -9.25 11.89 -0.17
C ILE A 61 -8.45 12.76 0.79
N VAL A 62 -8.90 12.93 2.04
CA VAL A 62 -8.21 13.74 3.07
C VAL A 62 -6.97 13.03 3.61
N GLU A 63 -7.06 11.72 3.84
CA GLU A 63 -5.94 10.88 4.29
C GLU A 63 -4.93 10.60 3.17
N SER A 64 -5.36 10.68 1.91
CA SER A 64 -4.48 10.56 0.75
C SER A 64 -3.68 11.85 0.54
N ASN A 65 -2.39 11.87 0.86
CA ASN A 65 -1.49 12.98 0.55
C ASN A 65 -1.47 13.28 -0.97
N PRO A 66 -2.12 14.34 -1.48
CA PRO A 66 -2.34 14.53 -2.92
C PRO A 66 -1.04 14.64 -3.73
N LYS A 67 0.01 15.19 -3.09
CA LYS A 67 1.36 15.28 -3.65
C LYS A 67 2.03 13.92 -3.85
N LYS A 68 1.69 12.95 -2.98
CA LYS A 68 2.16 11.57 -3.11
C LYS A 68 1.48 10.92 -4.31
N PHE A 69 0.19 11.18 -4.54
CA PHE A 69 -0.68 10.51 -5.53
C PHE A 69 -0.60 10.97 -6.99
N ASN A 70 0.23 11.98 -7.29
CA ASN A 70 0.31 12.61 -8.62
C ASN A 70 -1.10 12.87 -9.22
N LEU A 71 -2.06 13.15 -8.34
CA LEU A 71 -3.44 13.45 -8.73
C LEU A 71 -3.44 14.87 -9.27
N ASP A 72 -3.92 15.02 -10.50
CA ASP A 72 -4.06 16.34 -11.09
C ASP A 72 -4.95 17.22 -10.19
N THR A 73 -4.49 18.43 -9.92
CA THR A 73 -5.16 19.35 -8.98
C THR A 73 -6.57 19.66 -9.49
N ALA A 74 -6.76 19.72 -10.81
CA ALA A 74 -8.08 19.91 -11.41
C ALA A 74 -9.01 18.70 -11.19
N GLU A 75 -8.51 17.47 -11.20
CA GLU A 75 -9.30 16.27 -10.95
C GLU A 75 -9.74 16.17 -9.48
N LEU A 76 -8.85 16.48 -8.54
CA LEU A 76 -9.17 16.51 -7.11
C LEU A 76 -10.24 17.55 -6.80
N LEU A 77 -10.18 18.73 -7.43
CA LEU A 77 -11.21 19.76 -7.30
C LEU A 77 -12.57 19.29 -7.84
N LYS A 78 -12.60 18.63 -9.00
CA LYS A 78 -13.85 18.04 -9.54
C LYS A 78 -14.48 17.04 -8.57
N ARG A 79 -13.67 16.16 -7.97
CA ARG A 79 -14.13 15.17 -7.00
C ARG A 79 -14.69 15.82 -5.73
N LYS A 80 -13.98 16.81 -5.16
CA LYS A 80 -14.45 17.57 -3.99
C LYS A 80 -15.74 18.34 -4.28
N ALA A 81 -15.86 18.94 -5.46
CA ALA A 81 -17.06 19.65 -5.89
C ALA A 81 -18.27 18.71 -6.00
N PHE A 82 -18.08 17.53 -6.61
CA PHE A 82 -19.12 16.50 -6.68
C PHE A 82 -19.60 16.08 -5.28
N ILE A 83 -18.68 15.72 -4.38
CA ILE A 83 -19.03 15.28 -3.02
C ILE A 83 -19.81 16.36 -2.27
N THR A 84 -19.36 17.61 -2.34
CA THR A 84 -20.00 18.74 -1.66
C THR A 84 -21.41 18.98 -2.21
N SER A 85 -21.55 19.00 -3.53
CA SER A 85 -22.84 19.20 -4.21
C SER A 85 -23.84 18.09 -3.86
N THR A 86 -23.46 16.82 -4.02
CA THR A 86 -24.34 15.69 -3.71
C THR A 86 -24.76 15.67 -2.25
N ARG A 87 -23.85 15.94 -1.32
CA ARG A 87 -24.15 15.99 0.11
C ARG A 87 -25.15 17.10 0.46
N GLN A 88 -25.05 18.26 -0.19
CA GLN A 88 -25.99 19.35 0.01
C GLN A 88 -27.38 19.00 -0.51
N THR A 89 -27.48 18.41 -1.71
CA THR A 89 -28.75 17.98 -2.30
C THR A 89 -29.45 16.92 -1.45
N VAL A 90 -28.72 15.90 -0.96
CA VAL A 90 -29.27 14.86 -0.08
C VAL A 90 -29.76 15.47 1.24
N LYS A 91 -28.97 16.36 1.85
CA LYS A 91 -29.35 17.01 3.12
C LYS A 91 -30.64 17.82 2.98
N VAL A 92 -30.76 18.60 1.91
CA VAL A 92 -31.94 19.43 1.65
C VAL A 92 -33.19 18.55 1.47
N ASN A 93 -33.09 17.48 0.69
CA ASN A 93 -34.23 16.63 0.38
C ASN A 93 -34.72 15.80 1.60
N VAL A 94 -33.80 15.31 2.43
CA VAL A 94 -34.15 14.64 3.71
C VAL A 94 -34.90 15.58 4.64
N ILE A 95 -34.50 16.86 4.72
CA ILE A 95 -35.17 17.87 5.56
C ILE A 95 -36.58 18.20 5.02
N TYR A 96 -36.75 18.26 3.70
CA TYR A 96 -38.06 18.45 3.08
C TYR A 96 -38.99 17.25 3.31
N ASN A 97 -38.52 16.01 3.13
CA ASN A 97 -39.34 14.81 3.35
C ASN A 97 -39.69 14.56 4.82
N PHE A 98 -38.84 14.99 5.76
CA PHE A 98 -39.13 14.92 7.19
C PHE A 98 -40.20 15.95 7.61
N SER A 99 -40.13 17.18 7.08
CA SER A 99 -41.10 18.25 7.41
C SER A 99 -42.51 18.02 6.86
N VAL A 100 -42.67 17.25 5.77
CA VAL A 100 -43.97 17.06 5.10
C VAL A 100 -44.77 15.89 5.69
N ASN A 101 -44.12 14.92 6.34
CA ASN A 101 -44.76 13.68 6.79
C ASN A 101 -45.14 13.63 8.28
N ASP A 102 -44.75 14.61 9.10
CA ASP A 102 -45.01 14.63 10.56
C ASP A 102 -46.16 15.56 10.98
N LEU A 103 -46.96 16.03 10.01
CA LEU A 103 -48.15 16.86 10.25
C LEU A 103 -49.44 16.07 9.99
N GLY A 104 -49.62 14.96 10.73
CA GLY A 104 -50.89 14.24 10.84
C GLY A 104 -51.80 14.81 11.95
N PRO A 105 -53.13 14.61 11.90
CA PRO A 105 -54.08 15.35 12.74
C PRO A 105 -53.99 14.93 14.22
N MET A 106 -53.77 15.94 15.06
CA MET A 106 -53.69 15.90 16.52
C MET A 106 -55.01 15.40 17.16
N TRP A 107 -54.95 14.22 17.79
CA TRP A 107 -56.10 13.56 18.46
C TRP A 107 -56.32 14.04 19.91
N GLN A 108 -57.60 14.20 20.28
CA GLN A 108 -58.13 14.56 21.60
C GLN A 108 -57.56 13.73 22.78
N PRO A 109 -57.43 14.32 24.00
CA PRO A 109 -56.88 13.64 25.17
C PRO A 109 -57.96 12.92 25.98
N GLY A 110 -57.73 11.65 26.28
CA GLY A 110 -58.50 10.84 27.25
C GLY A 110 -57.55 10.09 28.18
N PRO A 111 -57.97 9.73 29.41
CA PRO A 111 -57.08 9.29 30.50
C PRO A 111 -56.35 7.97 30.22
N ASP A 112 -56.86 7.15 29.30
CA ASP A 112 -56.36 5.81 29.00
C ASP A 112 -55.17 5.79 28.01
N LYS A 113 -54.82 6.95 27.42
CA LYS A 113 -53.72 7.05 26.44
C LYS A 113 -52.34 6.82 27.06
N TYR A 114 -52.13 7.24 28.31
CA TYR A 114 -50.83 7.09 28.97
C TYR A 114 -50.47 5.63 29.24
N SER A 115 -51.44 4.80 29.66
CA SER A 115 -51.21 3.36 29.90
C SER A 115 -50.91 2.57 28.63
N ARG A 116 -51.60 2.90 27.52
CA ARG A 116 -51.33 2.26 26.22
C ARG A 116 -49.99 2.69 25.61
N LEU A 117 -49.62 3.95 25.78
CA LEU A 117 -48.34 4.48 25.31
C LEU A 117 -47.17 3.87 26.08
N ASP A 118 -47.28 3.73 27.41
CA ASP A 118 -46.28 3.06 28.25
C ASP A 118 -46.09 1.60 27.82
N ARG A 119 -47.18 0.87 27.59
CA ARG A 119 -47.12 -0.52 27.16
C ARG A 119 -46.53 -0.68 25.75
N GLN A 120 -46.80 0.26 24.84
CA GLN A 120 -46.14 0.30 23.52
C GLN A 120 -44.65 0.64 23.63
N LEU A 121 -44.28 1.59 24.48
CA LEU A 121 -42.89 1.95 24.75
C LEU A 121 -42.11 0.78 25.33
N GLN A 122 -42.70 0.05 26.28
CA GLN A 122 -42.06 -1.10 26.92
C GLN A 122 -41.87 -2.27 25.94
N ASN A 123 -42.85 -2.51 25.05
CA ASN A 123 -42.73 -3.49 23.97
C ASN A 123 -41.69 -3.09 22.91
N ALA A 124 -41.64 -1.81 22.52
CA ALA A 124 -40.64 -1.32 21.56
C ALA A 124 -39.22 -1.40 22.13
N ASN A 125 -39.06 -1.13 23.43
CA ASN A 125 -37.76 -1.20 24.10
C ASN A 125 -37.29 -2.66 24.25
N SER A 126 -38.20 -3.59 24.57
CA SER A 126 -37.86 -5.03 24.62
C SER A 126 -37.51 -5.60 23.25
N GLN A 127 -38.25 -5.26 22.20
CA GLN A 127 -37.87 -5.63 20.82
C GLN A 127 -36.52 -5.04 20.43
N PHE A 128 -36.27 -3.77 20.73
CA PHE A 128 -34.99 -3.13 20.42
C PHE A 128 -33.81 -3.81 21.14
N ILE A 129 -33.97 -4.18 22.41
CA ILE A 129 -32.93 -4.89 23.17
C ILE A 129 -32.67 -6.28 22.58
N GLU A 130 -33.73 -7.02 22.24
CA GLU A 130 -33.61 -8.35 21.64
C GLU A 130 -32.94 -8.29 20.26
N GLU A 131 -33.35 -7.35 19.42
CA GLU A 131 -32.79 -7.12 18.09
C GLU A 131 -31.32 -6.68 18.18
N GLN A 132 -30.98 -5.82 19.15
CA GLN A 132 -29.58 -5.43 19.40
C GLN A 132 -28.74 -6.61 19.89
N GLN A 133 -29.30 -7.49 20.73
CA GLN A 133 -28.60 -8.67 21.25
C GLN A 133 -28.31 -9.69 20.14
N VAL A 134 -29.28 -9.94 19.25
CA VAL A 134 -29.08 -10.78 18.06
C VAL A 134 -28.05 -10.17 17.12
N GLN A 135 -28.09 -8.85 16.90
CA GLN A 135 -27.11 -8.16 16.08
C GLN A 135 -25.69 -8.27 16.67
N GLN A 136 -25.53 -8.16 17.99
CA GLN A 136 -24.23 -8.35 18.64
C GLN A 136 -23.70 -9.79 18.51
N GLN A 137 -24.56 -10.81 18.56
CA GLN A 137 -24.16 -12.20 18.33
C GLN A 137 -23.67 -12.41 16.89
N LEU A 138 -24.41 -11.88 15.90
CA LEU A 138 -24.01 -11.93 14.50
C LEU A 138 -22.67 -11.24 14.23
N ILE A 139 -22.42 -10.10 14.89
CA ILE A 139 -21.15 -9.39 14.79
C ILE A 139 -20.01 -10.21 15.43
N ALA A 140 -20.27 -10.88 16.55
CA ALA A 140 -19.27 -11.72 17.20
C ALA A 140 -18.91 -12.95 16.35
N GLU A 141 -19.90 -13.64 15.78
CA GLU A 141 -19.66 -14.77 14.87
C GLU A 141 -18.87 -14.36 13.62
N GLN A 142 -19.19 -13.21 13.02
CA GLN A 142 -18.44 -12.68 11.87
C GLN A 142 -16.99 -12.34 12.23
N GLN A 143 -16.74 -11.88 13.45
CA GLN A 143 -15.37 -11.60 13.92
C GLN A 143 -14.58 -12.89 14.16
N ASP A 144 -15.22 -13.93 14.71
CA ASP A 144 -14.56 -15.23 14.91
C ASP A 144 -14.16 -15.87 13.57
N GLU A 145 -15.00 -15.80 12.54
CA GLU A 145 -14.66 -16.25 11.18
C GLU A 145 -13.46 -15.46 10.60
N GLN A 146 -13.42 -14.14 10.84
CA GLN A 146 -12.28 -13.31 10.45
C GLN A 146 -11.01 -13.67 11.22
N LEU A 147 -11.10 -13.98 12.51
CA LEU A 147 -9.97 -14.41 13.32
C LEU A 147 -9.42 -15.76 12.87
N GLU A 148 -10.27 -16.69 12.41
CA GLU A 148 -9.84 -17.97 11.85
C GLU A 148 -9.07 -17.79 10.53
N LEU A 149 -9.56 -16.92 9.64
CA LEU A 149 -8.85 -16.58 8.38
C LEU A 149 -7.50 -15.91 8.65
N VAL A 150 -7.46 -15.00 9.63
CA VAL A 150 -6.21 -14.36 10.07
C VAL A 150 -5.27 -15.40 10.70
N SER A 151 -5.78 -16.32 11.50
CA SER A 151 -5.03 -17.43 12.10
C SER A 151 -4.40 -18.34 11.04
N GLY A 152 -5.15 -18.69 9.98
CA GLY A 152 -4.61 -19.42 8.84
C GLY A 152 -3.49 -18.68 8.13
N SER A 153 -3.65 -17.36 7.94
CA SER A 153 -2.63 -16.49 7.34
C SER A 153 -1.36 -16.39 8.20
N ILE A 154 -1.53 -16.35 9.53
CA ILE A 154 -0.41 -16.38 10.49
C ILE A 154 0.33 -17.72 10.43
N GLY A 155 -0.38 -18.83 10.26
CA GLY A 155 0.22 -20.16 10.08
C GLY A 155 1.10 -20.24 8.83
N VAL A 156 0.62 -19.70 7.70
CA VAL A 156 1.39 -19.60 6.46
C VAL A 156 2.61 -18.70 6.63
N LEU A 157 2.42 -17.53 7.24
CA LEU A 157 3.52 -16.58 7.52
C LEU A 157 4.59 -17.24 8.39
N LYS A 158 4.21 -17.96 9.45
CA LYS A 158 5.12 -18.71 10.31
C LYS A 158 5.94 -19.74 9.51
N ASN A 159 5.28 -20.51 8.64
CA ASN A 159 6.00 -21.50 7.81
C ASN A 159 6.97 -20.83 6.82
N MET A 160 6.57 -19.69 6.23
CA MET A 160 7.47 -18.92 5.36
C MET A 160 8.64 -18.32 6.13
N SER A 161 8.41 -17.77 7.32
CA SER A 161 9.47 -17.24 8.18
C SER A 161 10.47 -18.31 8.62
N GLU A 162 9.99 -19.53 8.93
CA GLU A 162 10.85 -20.66 9.27
C GLU A 162 11.72 -21.08 8.07
N ARG A 163 11.16 -21.13 6.86
CA ARG A 163 11.91 -21.39 5.63
C ARG A 163 12.94 -20.30 5.32
N ILE A 164 12.57 -19.03 5.49
CA ILE A 164 13.49 -17.90 5.32
C ILE A 164 14.62 -17.99 6.34
N GLY A 165 14.34 -18.36 7.58
CA GLY A 165 15.36 -18.57 8.61
C GLY A 165 16.37 -19.64 8.21
N MET A 166 15.90 -20.81 7.77
CA MET A 166 16.80 -21.88 7.33
C MET A 166 17.64 -21.49 6.10
N GLU A 167 17.05 -20.81 5.13
CA GLU A 167 17.76 -20.32 3.93
C GLU A 167 18.80 -19.25 4.30
N LEU A 168 18.50 -18.37 5.26
CA LEU A 168 19.45 -17.38 5.76
C LEU A 168 20.62 -18.05 6.50
N ASP A 169 20.36 -19.08 7.30
CA ASP A 169 21.42 -19.86 7.97
C ASP A 169 22.30 -20.58 6.94
N GLU A 170 21.71 -21.15 5.87
CA GLU A 170 22.46 -21.77 4.77
C GLU A 170 23.30 -20.73 4.00
N GLN A 171 22.74 -19.56 3.72
CA GLN A 171 23.46 -18.46 3.09
C GLN A 171 24.56 -17.89 3.98
N ALA A 172 24.42 -17.91 5.31
CA ALA A 172 25.48 -17.50 6.22
C ALA A 172 26.69 -18.44 6.12
N VAL A 173 26.44 -19.75 5.97
CA VAL A 173 27.51 -20.74 5.73
C VAL A 173 28.15 -20.53 4.36
N MET A 174 27.35 -20.34 3.30
CA MET A 174 27.89 -20.06 1.96
C MET A 174 28.69 -18.75 1.90
N LEU A 175 28.31 -17.74 2.69
CA LEU A 175 29.03 -16.47 2.77
C LEU A 175 30.39 -16.63 3.45
N ASP A 176 30.49 -17.50 4.46
CA ASP A 176 31.77 -17.86 5.11
C ASP A 176 32.70 -18.57 4.12
N ASP A 177 32.18 -19.54 3.35
CA ASP A 177 32.92 -20.21 2.28
C ASP A 177 33.39 -19.22 1.20
N PHE A 178 32.52 -18.29 0.79
CA PHE A 178 32.89 -17.23 -0.15
C PHE A 178 33.99 -16.32 0.43
N SER A 179 33.92 -16.00 1.72
CA SER A 179 34.93 -15.20 2.41
C SER A 179 36.28 -15.93 2.42
N HIS A 180 36.29 -17.24 2.64
CA HIS A 180 37.48 -18.08 2.51
C HIS A 180 38.06 -18.12 1.09
N GLU A 181 37.20 -18.19 0.06
CA GLU A 181 37.63 -18.14 -1.33
C GLU A 181 38.19 -16.75 -1.72
N MET A 182 37.61 -15.69 -1.17
CA MET A 182 38.11 -14.32 -1.30
C MET A 182 39.50 -14.18 -0.67
N ASP A 183 39.71 -14.69 0.56
CA ASP A 183 41.03 -14.65 1.23
C ASP A 183 42.11 -15.41 0.44
N ASN A 184 41.75 -16.54 -0.15
CA ASN A 184 42.62 -17.29 -1.06
C ASN A 184 42.94 -16.49 -2.32
N THR A 185 41.96 -15.79 -2.88
CA THR A 185 42.14 -14.91 -4.05
C THR A 185 43.04 -13.73 -3.70
N GLN A 186 42.85 -13.10 -2.54
CA GLN A 186 43.70 -12.02 -2.04
C GLN A 186 45.16 -12.49 -1.89
N SER A 187 45.36 -13.68 -1.30
CA SER A 187 46.69 -14.29 -1.16
C SER A 187 47.36 -14.56 -2.52
N ARG A 188 46.58 -14.99 -3.53
CA ARG A 188 47.06 -15.15 -4.91
C ARG A 188 47.42 -13.81 -5.54
N LEU A 189 46.57 -12.79 -5.37
CA LEU A 189 46.83 -11.44 -5.86
C LEU A 189 48.08 -10.84 -5.23
N ASP A 190 48.29 -11.00 -3.93
CA ASP A 190 49.49 -10.54 -3.25
C ASP A 190 50.76 -11.23 -3.78
N ASN A 191 50.68 -12.53 -4.05
CA ASN A 191 51.78 -13.27 -4.67
C ASN A 191 52.07 -12.77 -6.10
N VAL A 192 51.02 -12.46 -6.87
CA VAL A 192 51.16 -11.85 -8.20
C VAL A 192 51.78 -10.47 -8.09
N MET A 193 51.33 -9.62 -7.18
CA MET A 193 51.90 -8.29 -6.94
C MET A 193 53.37 -8.37 -6.52
N LYS A 194 53.74 -9.30 -5.65
CA LYS A 194 55.14 -9.55 -5.29
C LYS A 194 55.97 -10.00 -6.49
N LYS A 195 55.44 -10.87 -7.35
CA LYS A 195 56.11 -11.28 -8.59
C LYS A 195 56.24 -10.12 -9.56
N LEU A 196 55.24 -9.26 -9.71
CA LEU A 196 55.31 -8.06 -10.54
C LEU A 196 56.33 -7.06 -10.01
N ALA A 197 56.35 -6.80 -8.70
CA ALA A 197 57.37 -5.97 -8.06
C ALA A 197 58.77 -6.57 -8.25
N LYS A 198 58.90 -7.90 -8.13
CA LYS A 198 60.17 -8.60 -8.35
C LYS A 198 60.58 -8.55 -9.82
N VAL A 199 59.70 -8.76 -10.79
CA VAL A 199 60.01 -8.65 -12.23
C VAL A 199 60.38 -7.21 -12.58
N SER A 200 59.64 -6.24 -12.05
CA SER A 200 59.94 -4.80 -12.15
C SER A 200 61.32 -4.46 -11.57
N HIS A 201 61.76 -5.14 -10.51
CA HIS A 201 63.08 -4.94 -9.91
C HIS A 201 64.16 -5.92 -10.46
N MET A 202 63.78 -7.01 -11.14
CA MET A 202 64.68 -8.04 -11.71
C MET A 202 65.09 -7.74 -13.15
N THR A 203 64.50 -6.74 -13.79
CA THR A 203 65.20 -6.00 -14.84
C THR A 203 66.39 -5.29 -14.20
N SER A 204 67.42 -6.10 -13.89
CA SER A 204 68.62 -5.68 -13.19
C SER A 204 69.48 -4.91 -14.17
N ASP A 205 69.29 -3.60 -14.19
CA ASP A 205 70.03 -2.68 -15.04
C ASP A 205 71.55 -2.94 -14.96
N ARG A 206 72.13 -3.19 -13.77
CA ARG A 206 73.60 -3.24 -13.63
C ARG A 206 74.31 -4.28 -14.51
N ARG A 207 73.75 -5.47 -14.72
CA ARG A 207 74.40 -6.51 -15.57
C ARG A 207 74.19 -6.24 -17.05
N GLN A 208 73.01 -5.75 -17.44
CA GLN A 208 72.72 -5.38 -18.83
C GLN A 208 73.50 -4.12 -19.23
N TRP A 209 73.52 -3.09 -18.39
CA TRP A 209 74.33 -1.87 -18.59
C TRP A 209 75.83 -2.15 -18.57
N CYS A 210 76.32 -3.10 -17.76
CA CYS A 210 77.71 -3.55 -17.80
C CYS A 210 78.03 -4.26 -19.12
N ALA A 211 77.17 -5.16 -19.59
CA ALA A 211 77.35 -5.84 -20.88
C ALA A 211 77.33 -4.87 -22.07
N ILE A 212 76.41 -3.89 -22.06
CA ILE A 212 76.36 -2.80 -23.04
C ILE A 212 77.67 -1.99 -23.00
N GLY A 213 78.15 -1.60 -21.81
CA GLY A 213 79.39 -0.86 -21.65
C GLY A 213 80.63 -1.61 -22.17
N VAL A 214 80.73 -2.91 -21.87
CA VAL A 214 81.84 -3.76 -22.37
C VAL A 214 81.80 -3.89 -23.89
N LEU A 215 80.63 -4.13 -24.49
CA LEU A 215 80.48 -4.19 -25.95
C LEU A 215 80.87 -2.87 -26.63
N LEU A 216 80.49 -1.73 -26.03
CA LEU A 216 80.81 -0.39 -26.54
C LEU A 216 82.32 -0.10 -26.46
N ALA A 217 82.98 -0.52 -25.39
CA ALA A 217 84.43 -0.41 -25.26
C ALA A 217 85.18 -1.24 -26.31
N ILE A 218 84.76 -2.49 -26.54
CA ILE A 218 85.33 -3.36 -27.59
C ILE A 218 85.13 -2.72 -28.98
N LEU A 219 83.94 -2.18 -29.25
CA LEU A 219 83.65 -1.47 -30.50
C LEU A 219 84.60 -0.29 -30.70
N LEU A 220 84.83 0.54 -29.66
CA LEU A 220 85.76 1.67 -29.74
C LEU A 220 87.19 1.21 -30.04
N VAL A 221 87.66 0.12 -29.44
CA VAL A 221 88.99 -0.43 -29.72
C VAL A 221 89.11 -0.86 -31.19
N ILE A 222 88.08 -1.53 -31.74
CA ILE A 222 88.07 -1.93 -33.15
C ILE A 222 88.11 -0.70 -34.07
N VAL A 223 87.32 0.33 -33.77
CA VAL A 223 87.29 1.58 -34.56
C VAL A 223 88.65 2.29 -34.51
N LEU A 224 89.28 2.39 -33.33
CA LEU A 224 90.60 2.99 -33.19
C LEU A 224 91.66 2.21 -33.95
N LEU A 225 91.65 0.87 -33.87
CA LEU A 225 92.55 0.03 -34.65
C LEU A 225 92.36 0.23 -36.16
N PHE A 226 91.12 0.39 -36.63
CA PHE A 226 90.83 0.67 -38.04
C PHE A 226 91.32 2.04 -38.51
N PHE A 227 91.35 3.06 -37.64
CA PHE A 227 91.90 4.37 -38.00
C PHE A 227 93.44 4.43 -37.95
N ILE A 228 94.06 3.58 -37.12
CA ILE A 228 95.52 3.53 -36.94
C ILE A 228 96.18 2.63 -37.99
N LEU A 229 95.53 1.54 -38.37
CA LEU A 229 96.02 0.54 -39.34
C LEU A 229 95.58 0.87 -40.78
#